data_AF-A4S5N2-F1
#
_entry.id   AF-A4S5N2-F1
#
_cell.length_a   1.000
_cell.length_b   1.000
_cell.length_c   1.000
_cell.angle_alpha   90.00
_cell.angle_beta   90.00
_cell.angle_gamma   90.00
#
_symmetry.space_group_name_H-M   'P 1'
#
loop_
_entity.id
_entity.type
_entity.pdbx_description
1 polymer ?
#
loop_
_entity_poly.entity_id
_entity_poly.type
_entity_poly.pdbx_seq_one_letter_code
_entity_poly.pdbx_strand_id
1 'polypeptide(L)'
;MRVVGAVSCAPTTSNQDDDDDDARAVASLRARLHAPRHGETLRAKCVRLRDAVRSRTCSSSEIKGRLARRAETSALAALERWATTARAIEVDLERIVRGDVDKKSLSAMGEEVTRALRDFEWYLREHDVMEDLPFVVDDDCETRSSDETTIDLMRKVLEKDVKDDDASILDTMCDELRARESDYAWRGALLGEVENQARARGWSSENFSYGSTPFASWVAVFVQCDELRERAKTLEEDDLKYVVFGSSAGWLVFYAATTFRGARCEGFEILETLHATASHVLEGAEKKACKKFNVNFCNADMLSSSLCDVGIIVLTSMCWDDAVYDAVLEKLAEELRAGAFVIDYRGNLAQKDKFALVSKDSLRAPVSWNPGQRFYVFKKVA
;
A
#
# COMPACT_ATOMS: atom_id res chain seq x y z
N MET A 1 -76.25 -61.68 7.89
CA MET A 1 -74.83 -62.10 7.76
C MET A 1 -74.07 -60.88 7.23
N ARG A 2 -73.29 -60.22 8.09
CA ARG A 2 -72.49 -59.03 7.74
C ARG A 2 -71.17 -59.49 7.11
N VAL A 3 -70.77 -58.87 6.00
CA VAL A 3 -69.37 -58.86 5.55
C VAL A 3 -68.93 -57.40 5.48
N VAL A 4 -67.88 -57.11 6.23
CA VAL A 4 -67.20 -55.82 6.38
C VAL A 4 -66.11 -55.76 5.30
N GLY A 5 -66.11 -54.69 4.49
CA GLY A 5 -65.04 -54.39 3.53
C GLY A 5 -64.23 -53.19 4.02
N ALA A 6 -62.94 -53.41 4.27
CA ALA A 6 -62.00 -52.47 4.87
C ALA A 6 -61.61 -51.32 3.93
N VAL A 7 -61.54 -50.11 4.48
CA VAL A 7 -60.86 -48.95 3.89
C VAL A 7 -59.37 -49.10 4.20
N SER A 8 -58.53 -49.21 3.17
CA SER A 8 -57.08 -49.14 3.28
C SER A 8 -56.65 -47.67 3.09
N CYS A 9 -56.15 -47.06 4.16
CA CYS A 9 -55.41 -45.80 4.08
C CYS A 9 -53.99 -46.10 3.57
N ALA A 10 -53.61 -45.52 2.43
CA ALA A 10 -52.21 -45.43 2.02
C ALA A 10 -51.52 -44.33 2.85
N PRO A 11 -50.26 -44.50 3.28
CA PRO A 11 -49.51 -43.44 3.91
C PRO A 11 -49.06 -42.42 2.86
N THR A 12 -49.30 -41.14 3.13
CA THR A 12 -48.73 -39.97 2.43
C THR A 12 -47.21 -40.02 2.51
N THR A 13 -46.55 -40.24 1.37
CA THR A 13 -45.08 -40.25 1.21
C THR A 13 -44.49 -38.88 0.89
N SER A 14 -45.28 -37.80 0.87
CA SER A 14 -44.85 -36.49 0.34
C SER A 14 -43.87 -35.70 1.21
N ASN A 15 -43.76 -35.97 2.52
CA ASN A 15 -42.93 -35.15 3.41
C ASN A 15 -41.47 -35.61 3.47
N GLN A 16 -41.18 -36.90 3.21
CA GLN A 16 -39.80 -37.41 3.29
C GLN A 16 -38.96 -37.02 2.08
N ASP A 17 -39.54 -36.98 0.88
CA ASP A 17 -38.82 -36.60 -0.35
C ASP A 17 -38.45 -35.10 -0.36
N ASP A 18 -39.34 -34.23 0.15
CA ASP A 18 -39.10 -32.78 0.28
C ASP A 18 -38.02 -32.48 1.34
N ASP A 19 -38.04 -33.20 2.48
CA ASP A 19 -37.01 -33.05 3.54
C ASP A 19 -35.62 -33.52 3.05
N ASP A 20 -35.56 -34.56 2.21
CA ASP A 20 -34.31 -35.08 1.62
C ASP A 20 -33.77 -34.17 0.49
N ASP A 21 -34.63 -33.44 -0.22
CA ASP A 21 -34.24 -32.41 -1.20
C ASP A 21 -33.72 -31.15 -0.49
N ASP A 22 -34.38 -30.70 0.57
CA ASP A 22 -33.95 -29.56 1.39
C ASP A 22 -32.62 -29.85 2.08
N ALA A 23 -32.43 -31.07 2.63
CA ALA A 23 -31.16 -31.50 3.21
C ALA A 23 -29.99 -31.48 2.20
N ARG A 24 -30.24 -31.93 0.96
CA ARG A 24 -29.24 -31.87 -0.13
C ARG A 24 -28.94 -30.45 -0.56
N ALA A 25 -29.95 -29.59 -0.64
CA ALA A 25 -29.77 -28.18 -0.96
C ALA A 25 -28.95 -27.45 0.11
N VAL A 26 -29.24 -27.68 1.39
CA VAL A 26 -28.45 -27.15 2.52
C VAL A 26 -27.01 -27.65 2.48
N ALA A 27 -26.78 -28.95 2.21
CA ALA A 27 -25.43 -29.50 2.07
C ALA A 27 -24.64 -28.82 0.94
N SER A 28 -25.29 -28.54 -0.21
CA SER A 28 -24.69 -27.80 -1.32
C SER A 28 -24.32 -26.36 -0.92
N LEU A 29 -25.21 -25.66 -0.20
CA LEU A 29 -24.94 -24.31 0.30
C LEU A 29 -23.79 -24.29 1.31
N ARG A 30 -23.70 -25.27 2.22
CA ARG A 30 -22.54 -25.44 3.11
C ARG A 30 -21.26 -25.67 2.34
N ALA A 31 -21.26 -26.54 1.33
CA ALA A 31 -20.08 -26.78 0.50
C ALA A 31 -19.61 -25.51 -0.22
N ARG A 32 -20.53 -24.66 -0.67
CA ARG A 32 -20.22 -23.36 -1.28
C ARG A 32 -19.69 -22.35 -0.26
N LEU A 33 -20.31 -22.28 0.91
CA LEU A 33 -19.88 -21.39 2.01
C LEU A 33 -18.48 -21.76 2.52
N HIS A 34 -18.15 -23.04 2.61
CA HIS A 34 -16.83 -23.50 3.06
C HIS A 34 -15.88 -23.84 1.91
N ALA A 35 -16.15 -23.32 0.71
CA ALA A 35 -15.33 -23.62 -0.45
C ALA A 35 -13.83 -23.37 -0.14
N PRO A 36 -12.96 -24.37 -0.37
CA PRO A 36 -11.54 -24.35 0.01
C PRO A 36 -10.78 -23.07 -0.35
N ARG A 37 -11.09 -22.47 -1.50
CA ARG A 37 -10.36 -21.34 -2.10
C ARG A 37 -10.21 -20.09 -1.23
N HIS A 38 -11.14 -19.79 -0.32
CA HIS A 38 -11.06 -18.56 0.47
C HIS A 38 -10.56 -18.83 1.89
N GLY A 39 -11.16 -19.79 2.60
CA GLY A 39 -10.79 -20.09 3.99
C GLY A 39 -9.45 -20.80 4.12
N GLU A 40 -9.14 -21.78 3.26
CA GLU A 40 -7.87 -22.52 3.35
C GLU A 40 -6.70 -21.68 2.85
N THR A 41 -6.86 -20.98 1.73
CA THR A 41 -5.82 -20.09 1.20
C THR A 41 -5.51 -18.94 2.17
N LEU A 42 -6.53 -18.34 2.80
CA LEU A 42 -6.30 -17.29 3.80
C LEU A 42 -5.63 -17.85 5.07
N ARG A 43 -6.03 -19.03 5.55
CA ARG A 43 -5.34 -19.71 6.67
C ARG A 43 -3.88 -20.03 6.33
N ALA A 44 -3.62 -20.57 5.15
CA ALA A 44 -2.28 -20.85 4.66
C ALA A 44 -1.44 -19.56 4.57
N LYS A 45 -2.05 -18.46 4.10
CA LYS A 45 -1.41 -17.14 4.08
C LYS A 45 -1.09 -16.63 5.49
N CYS A 46 -2.01 -16.74 6.46
CA CYS A 46 -1.73 -16.38 7.86
C CYS A 46 -0.55 -17.17 8.44
N VAL A 47 -0.48 -18.47 8.17
CA VAL A 47 0.65 -19.32 8.62
C VAL A 47 1.95 -18.86 7.98
N ARG A 48 1.99 -18.68 6.64
CA ARG A 48 3.18 -18.19 5.94
C ARG A 48 3.64 -16.83 6.47
N LEU A 49 2.71 -15.89 6.68
CA LEU A 49 3.02 -14.56 7.20
C LEU A 49 3.58 -14.63 8.63
N ARG A 50 3.01 -15.48 9.48
CA ARG A 50 3.52 -15.71 10.84
C ARG A 50 4.94 -16.28 10.84
N ASP A 51 5.21 -17.23 9.97
CA ASP A 51 6.55 -17.81 9.82
C ASP A 51 7.53 -16.77 9.27
N ALA A 52 7.09 -15.96 8.30
CA ALA A 52 7.87 -14.84 7.77
C ALA A 52 8.16 -13.77 8.83
N VAL A 53 7.20 -13.39 9.68
CA VAL A 53 7.39 -12.46 10.81
C VAL A 53 8.46 -12.98 11.79
N ARG A 54 8.53 -14.30 11.97
CA ARG A 54 9.51 -14.99 12.84
C ARG A 54 10.86 -15.26 12.16
N SER A 55 10.95 -15.05 10.84
CA SER A 55 12.16 -15.30 10.05
C SER A 55 13.28 -14.28 10.33
N ARG A 56 14.51 -14.68 10.01
CA ARG A 56 15.67 -13.77 10.06
C ARG A 56 15.57 -12.61 9.06
N THR A 57 14.93 -12.80 7.91
CA THR A 57 14.78 -11.78 6.86
C THR A 57 13.92 -10.60 7.31
N CYS A 58 12.87 -10.85 8.10
CA CYS A 58 12.09 -9.78 8.75
C CYS A 58 12.80 -9.16 9.96
N SER A 59 13.76 -9.86 10.57
CA SER A 59 14.56 -9.33 11.68
C SER A 59 15.67 -8.38 11.23
N SER A 60 16.14 -8.49 9.99
CA SER A 60 17.22 -7.67 9.43
C SER A 60 16.74 -6.40 8.72
N SER A 61 15.46 -6.30 8.38
CA SER A 61 14.84 -5.11 7.77
C SER A 61 13.58 -4.73 8.51
N GLU A 62 13.61 -3.55 9.13
CA GLU A 62 12.51 -3.03 9.93
C GLU A 62 11.22 -2.85 9.11
N ILE A 63 11.33 -2.35 7.87
CA ILE A 63 10.17 -2.23 6.97
C ILE A 63 9.61 -3.60 6.60
N LYS A 64 10.45 -4.56 6.18
CA LYS A 64 9.95 -5.90 5.81
C LYS A 64 9.23 -6.55 6.99
N GLY A 65 9.79 -6.45 8.20
CA GLY A 65 9.14 -6.93 9.42
C GLY A 65 7.81 -6.24 9.73
N ARG A 66 7.72 -4.91 9.55
CA ARG A 66 6.47 -4.15 9.76
C ARG A 66 5.40 -4.53 8.73
N LEU A 67 5.76 -4.58 7.45
CA LEU A 67 4.83 -5.01 6.39
C LEU A 67 4.33 -6.43 6.60
N ALA A 68 5.19 -7.35 7.02
CA ALA A 68 4.82 -8.71 7.39
C ALA A 68 3.79 -8.75 8.52
N ARG A 69 4.01 -7.98 9.59
CA ARG A 69 3.07 -7.88 10.71
C ARG A 69 1.74 -7.24 10.29
N ARG A 70 1.77 -6.17 9.51
CA ARG A 70 0.55 -5.52 8.99
C ARG A 70 -0.26 -6.47 8.12
N ALA A 71 0.39 -7.21 7.23
CA ALA A 71 -0.26 -8.23 6.41
C ALA A 71 -0.78 -9.40 7.25
N GLU A 72 -0.05 -9.86 8.28
CA GLU A 72 -0.52 -10.90 9.20
C GLU A 72 -1.79 -10.44 9.92
N THR A 73 -1.78 -9.24 10.50
CA THR A 73 -2.94 -8.64 11.17
C THR A 73 -4.14 -8.51 10.22
N SER A 74 -3.91 -8.02 9.01
CA SER A 74 -4.98 -7.86 8.01
C SER A 74 -5.57 -9.20 7.58
N ALA A 75 -4.73 -10.22 7.37
CA ALA A 75 -5.16 -11.56 7.01
C ALA A 75 -5.91 -12.26 8.18
N LEU A 76 -5.47 -12.06 9.42
CA LEU A 76 -6.18 -12.55 10.61
C LEU A 76 -7.54 -11.89 10.79
N ALA A 77 -7.62 -10.56 10.63
CA ALA A 77 -8.88 -9.83 10.69
C ALA A 77 -9.86 -10.25 9.58
N ALA A 78 -9.35 -10.47 8.35
CA ALA A 78 -10.15 -11.03 7.26
C ALA A 78 -10.68 -12.44 7.59
N LEU A 79 -9.85 -13.28 8.21
CA LEU A 79 -10.22 -14.64 8.60
C LEU A 79 -11.30 -14.64 9.69
N GLU A 80 -11.16 -13.76 10.69
CA GLU A 80 -12.14 -13.59 11.76
C GLU A 80 -13.48 -13.06 11.24
N ARG A 81 -13.44 -12.08 10.33
CA ARG A 81 -14.63 -11.54 9.64
C ARG A 81 -15.36 -12.64 8.87
N TRP A 82 -14.62 -13.46 8.11
CA TRP A 82 -15.21 -14.58 7.39
C TRP A 82 -15.79 -15.64 8.32
N ALA A 83 -15.06 -16.02 9.36
CA ALA A 83 -15.51 -17.00 10.34
C ALA A 83 -16.82 -16.56 11.02
N THR A 84 -16.93 -15.28 11.38
CA THR A 84 -18.14 -14.70 11.97
C THR A 84 -19.31 -14.75 11.00
N THR A 85 -19.10 -14.36 9.75
CA THR A 85 -20.13 -14.35 8.70
C THR A 85 -20.61 -15.77 8.38
N ALA A 86 -19.68 -16.71 8.18
CA ALA A 86 -19.99 -18.09 7.88
C ALA A 86 -20.76 -18.75 9.03
N ARG A 87 -20.38 -18.50 10.29
CA ARG A 87 -21.08 -19.04 11.46
C ARG A 87 -22.52 -18.53 11.56
N ALA A 88 -22.78 -17.26 11.24
CA ALA A 88 -24.14 -16.71 11.23
C ALA A 88 -25.01 -17.43 10.19
N ILE A 89 -24.48 -17.65 8.99
CA ILE A 89 -25.16 -18.38 7.92
C ILE A 89 -25.37 -19.86 8.29
N GLU A 90 -24.40 -20.50 8.95
CA GLU A 90 -24.55 -21.89 9.43
C GLU A 90 -25.71 -22.05 10.42
N VAL A 91 -25.86 -21.11 11.36
CA VAL A 91 -26.98 -21.12 12.32
C VAL A 91 -28.33 -21.03 11.60
N ASP A 92 -28.43 -20.19 10.57
CA ASP A 92 -29.66 -20.07 9.78
C ASP A 92 -29.94 -21.32 8.93
N LEU A 93 -28.90 -21.93 8.34
CA LEU A 93 -29.02 -23.22 7.65
C LEU A 93 -29.44 -24.36 8.59
N GLU A 94 -28.94 -24.39 9.83
CA GLU A 94 -29.36 -25.37 10.84
C GLU A 94 -30.83 -25.22 11.22
N ARG A 95 -31.33 -23.98 11.36
CA ARG A 95 -32.74 -23.73 11.66
C ARG A 95 -33.66 -24.23 10.54
N ILE A 96 -33.24 -24.11 9.28
CA ILE A 96 -33.98 -24.65 8.12
C ILE A 96 -34.07 -26.18 8.22
N VAL A 97 -32.95 -26.86 8.51
CA VAL A 97 -32.94 -28.32 8.68
C VAL A 97 -33.81 -28.79 9.85
N ARG A 98 -33.93 -27.98 10.92
CA ARG A 98 -34.77 -28.30 12.08
C ARG A 98 -36.26 -27.98 11.87
N GLY A 99 -36.62 -27.31 10.78
CA GLY A 99 -37.99 -26.86 10.53
C GLY A 99 -38.46 -25.72 11.45
N ASP A 100 -37.53 -25.00 12.08
CA ASP A 100 -37.80 -23.97 13.11
C ASP A 100 -38.23 -22.61 12.53
N VAL A 101 -38.37 -22.48 11.21
CA VAL A 101 -38.61 -21.19 10.53
C VAL A 101 -39.71 -21.33 9.48
N ASP A 102 -40.63 -20.37 9.43
CA ASP A 102 -41.43 -20.09 8.22
C ASP A 102 -40.43 -19.87 7.09
N LYS A 103 -40.39 -20.82 6.14
CA LYS A 103 -39.40 -20.93 5.04
C LYS A 103 -38.87 -19.55 4.60
N LYS A 104 -37.77 -19.05 5.19
CA LYS A 104 -36.80 -18.26 4.43
C LYS A 104 -36.47 -19.21 3.29
N SER A 105 -37.03 -18.96 2.10
CA SER A 105 -36.92 -19.93 1.01
C SER A 105 -35.46 -20.32 0.84
N LEU A 106 -35.16 -21.58 0.60
CA LEU A 106 -33.79 -22.04 0.29
C LEU A 106 -33.13 -21.18 -0.79
N SER A 107 -33.95 -20.61 -1.69
CA SER A 107 -33.55 -19.58 -2.66
C SER A 107 -32.96 -18.33 -1.99
N ALA A 108 -33.63 -17.75 -0.99
CA ALA A 108 -33.15 -16.59 -0.25
C ALA A 108 -31.82 -16.89 0.49
N MET A 109 -31.66 -18.09 1.05
CA MET A 109 -30.37 -18.50 1.63
C MET A 109 -29.28 -18.67 0.57
N GLY A 110 -29.63 -19.18 -0.61
CA GLY A 110 -28.71 -19.25 -1.74
C GLY A 110 -28.21 -17.87 -2.19
N GLU A 111 -29.10 -16.87 -2.20
CA GLU A 111 -28.73 -15.47 -2.47
C GLU A 111 -27.86 -14.89 -1.35
N GLU A 112 -28.18 -15.20 -0.09
CA GLU A 112 -27.41 -14.75 1.08
C GLU A 112 -25.98 -15.28 1.07
N VAL A 113 -25.79 -16.58 0.81
CA VAL A 113 -24.46 -17.19 0.63
C VAL A 113 -23.70 -16.55 -0.53
N THR A 114 -24.37 -16.29 -1.66
CA THR A 114 -23.75 -15.68 -2.84
C THR A 114 -23.31 -14.25 -2.56
N ARG A 115 -24.13 -13.47 -1.85
CA ARG A 115 -23.82 -12.10 -1.45
C ARG A 115 -22.64 -12.06 -0.48
N ALA A 116 -22.68 -12.87 0.57
CA ALA A 116 -21.60 -12.95 1.55
C ALA A 116 -20.24 -13.29 0.91
N LEU A 117 -20.23 -14.21 -0.06
CA LEU A 117 -19.00 -14.54 -0.82
C LEU A 117 -18.50 -13.35 -1.64
N ARG A 118 -19.39 -12.65 -2.37
CA ARG A 118 -19.01 -11.48 -3.16
C ARG A 118 -18.50 -10.33 -2.30
N ASP A 119 -19.17 -10.05 -1.18
CA ASP A 119 -18.78 -9.00 -0.25
C ASP A 119 -17.41 -9.32 0.38
N PHE A 120 -17.14 -10.60 0.66
CA PHE A 120 -15.86 -11.03 1.17
C PHE A 120 -14.74 -10.96 0.11
N GLU A 121 -15.00 -11.38 -1.13
CA GLU A 121 -14.07 -11.23 -2.25
C GLU A 121 -13.74 -9.75 -2.51
N TRP A 122 -14.76 -8.88 -2.46
CA TRP A 122 -14.57 -7.45 -2.57
C TRP A 122 -13.70 -6.91 -1.44
N TYR A 123 -13.98 -7.29 -0.19
CA TYR A 123 -13.16 -6.92 0.97
C TYR A 123 -11.70 -7.36 0.81
N LEU A 124 -11.45 -8.60 0.38
CA LEU A 124 -10.08 -9.11 0.18
C LEU A 124 -9.31 -8.31 -0.88
N ARG A 125 -10.00 -7.84 -1.93
CA ARG A 125 -9.40 -7.03 -3.01
C ARG A 125 -9.17 -5.60 -2.55
N GLU A 126 -10.17 -4.96 -1.96
CA GLU A 126 -10.11 -3.56 -1.53
C GLU A 126 -9.01 -3.32 -0.49
N HIS A 127 -8.76 -4.31 0.37
CA HIS A 127 -7.75 -4.24 1.41
C HIS A 127 -6.43 -4.93 1.02
N ASP A 128 -6.25 -5.31 -0.25
CA ASP A 128 -5.06 -6.01 -0.77
C ASP A 128 -4.64 -7.24 0.09
N VAL A 129 -5.59 -7.86 0.81
CA VAL A 129 -5.31 -8.94 1.78
C VAL A 129 -4.65 -10.14 1.13
N MET A 130 -4.95 -10.37 -0.15
CA MET A 130 -4.43 -11.48 -0.94
C MET A 130 -3.16 -11.15 -1.72
N GLU A 131 -2.71 -9.88 -1.77
CA GLU A 131 -1.42 -9.55 -2.40
C GLU A 131 -0.26 -10.16 -1.59
N ASP A 132 0.55 -11.01 -2.23
CA ASP A 132 1.71 -11.61 -1.60
C ASP A 132 2.80 -10.55 -1.41
N LEU A 133 3.31 -10.43 -0.18
CA LEU A 133 4.49 -9.63 0.08
C LEU A 133 5.71 -10.37 -0.48
N PRO A 134 6.69 -9.68 -1.10
CA PRO A 134 7.71 -10.39 -1.86
C PRO A 134 8.74 -11.18 -1.07
N PHE A 135 8.78 -11.06 0.26
CA PHE A 135 9.59 -11.95 1.11
C PHE A 135 8.85 -13.26 1.47
N VAL A 136 7.59 -13.39 1.05
CA VAL A 136 6.75 -14.60 1.19
C VAL A 136 6.73 -15.40 -0.13
N VAL A 137 7.23 -14.80 -1.20
CA VAL A 137 7.60 -15.44 -2.47
C VAL A 137 9.12 -15.60 -2.41
N ASP A 138 9.68 -16.73 -2.84
CA ASP A 138 11.11 -17.01 -2.69
C ASP A 138 12.00 -15.82 -3.16
N ASP A 139 13.02 -15.51 -2.35
CA ASP A 139 13.98 -14.37 -2.48
C ASP A 139 14.78 -14.39 -3.82
N ASP A 140 14.51 -15.34 -4.72
CA ASP A 140 15.19 -15.56 -6.00
C ASP A 140 14.81 -14.54 -7.09
N CYS A 141 13.92 -13.59 -6.81
CA CYS A 141 13.77 -12.44 -7.70
C CYS A 141 14.91 -11.45 -7.43
N GLU A 142 16.12 -11.85 -7.82
CA GLU A 142 17.25 -10.96 -8.03
C GLU A 142 16.71 -9.69 -8.68
N THR A 143 16.81 -8.58 -7.96
CA THR A 143 16.61 -7.25 -8.51
C THR A 143 17.50 -7.16 -9.73
N ARG A 144 16.93 -7.37 -10.92
CA ARG A 144 17.63 -7.25 -12.20
C ARG A 144 18.35 -5.92 -12.15
N SER A 145 19.67 -6.00 -12.02
CA SER A 145 20.59 -4.90 -12.23
C SER A 145 20.19 -4.28 -13.55
N SER A 146 19.58 -3.10 -13.50
CA SER A 146 19.34 -2.31 -14.69
C SER A 146 20.71 -1.92 -15.20
N ASP A 147 21.11 -2.41 -16.37
CA ASP A 147 22.35 -2.02 -17.05
C ASP A 147 22.36 -0.51 -17.43
N GLU A 148 21.29 0.21 -17.13
CA GLU A 148 21.11 1.63 -17.44
C GLU A 148 21.84 2.51 -16.43
N THR A 149 22.58 3.49 -16.95
CA THR A 149 23.26 4.48 -16.14
C THR A 149 22.29 5.55 -15.62
N THR A 150 22.70 6.30 -14.61
CA THR A 150 21.91 7.43 -14.07
C THR A 150 21.53 8.44 -15.15
N ILE A 151 22.43 8.72 -16.10
CA ILE A 151 22.12 9.62 -17.21
C ILE A 151 21.09 9.04 -18.18
N ASP A 152 21.15 7.73 -18.46
CA ASP A 152 20.16 7.08 -19.32
C ASP A 152 18.76 7.12 -18.69
N LEU A 153 18.68 6.91 -17.38
CA LEU A 153 17.45 7.01 -16.61
C LEU A 153 16.89 8.44 -16.63
N MET A 154 17.72 9.47 -16.41
CA MET A 154 17.29 10.87 -16.51
C MET A 154 16.75 11.21 -17.90
N ARG A 155 17.40 10.72 -18.97
CA ARG A 155 16.97 10.95 -20.36
C ARG A 155 15.59 10.41 -20.66
N LYS A 156 15.16 9.34 -19.99
CA LYS A 156 13.78 8.82 -20.15
C LYS A 156 12.72 9.78 -19.63
N VAL A 157 13.06 10.63 -18.67
CA VAL A 157 12.14 11.58 -18.06
C VAL A 157 12.12 12.91 -18.83
N LEU A 158 13.29 13.45 -19.18
CA LEU A 158 13.43 14.78 -19.79
C LEU A 158 13.66 14.78 -21.31
N GLU A 159 13.93 13.64 -21.93
CA GLU A 159 14.20 13.42 -23.36
C GLU A 159 15.46 14.13 -23.93
N LYS A 160 15.74 15.42 -23.66
CA LYS A 160 16.82 16.16 -24.35
C LYS A 160 17.67 17.14 -23.52
N ASP A 161 17.30 17.47 -22.27
CA ASP A 161 17.99 18.50 -21.46
C ASP A 161 18.85 17.97 -20.29
N VAL A 162 19.33 16.72 -20.40
CA VAL A 162 20.11 16.08 -19.33
C VAL A 162 21.61 16.33 -19.50
N LYS A 163 22.29 16.75 -18.43
CA LYS A 163 23.75 16.93 -18.40
C LYS A 163 24.44 15.83 -17.61
N ASP A 164 25.57 15.36 -18.11
CA ASP A 164 26.45 14.38 -17.44
C ASP A 164 26.85 14.82 -16.02
N ASP A 165 27.09 16.12 -15.82
CA ASP A 165 27.41 16.68 -14.51
C ASP A 165 26.27 16.46 -13.49
N ASP A 166 25.01 16.60 -13.91
CA ASP A 166 23.85 16.44 -13.03
C ASP A 166 23.68 14.96 -12.62
N ALA A 167 23.90 14.03 -13.56
CA ALA A 167 23.93 12.60 -13.27
C ALA A 167 25.08 12.22 -12.32
N SER A 168 26.29 12.74 -12.55
CA SER A 168 27.46 12.48 -11.70
C SER A 168 27.30 13.04 -10.28
N ILE A 169 26.65 14.19 -10.15
CA ILE A 169 26.30 14.75 -8.83
C ILE A 169 25.29 13.84 -8.13
N LEU A 170 24.26 13.36 -8.84
CA LEU A 170 23.29 12.46 -8.23
C LEU A 170 23.94 11.15 -7.78
N ASP A 171 24.83 10.56 -8.59
CA ASP A 171 25.59 9.37 -8.21
C ASP A 171 26.39 9.61 -6.93
N THR A 172 27.06 10.76 -6.84
CA THR A 172 27.81 11.16 -5.63
C THR A 172 26.91 11.26 -4.40
N MET A 173 25.76 11.93 -4.51
CA MET A 173 24.78 12.03 -3.42
C MET A 173 24.31 10.64 -2.99
N CYS A 174 24.01 9.76 -3.96
CA CYS A 174 23.56 8.40 -3.69
C CYS A 174 24.63 7.57 -2.97
N ASP A 175 25.89 7.68 -3.36
CA ASP A 175 26.98 6.96 -2.73
C ASP A 175 27.26 7.46 -1.30
N GLU A 176 27.17 8.76 -1.08
CA GLU A 176 27.32 9.34 0.25
C GLU A 176 26.19 8.89 1.19
N LEU A 177 24.95 8.88 0.72
CA LEU A 177 23.81 8.37 1.48
C LEU A 177 23.96 6.88 1.79
N ARG A 178 24.37 6.04 0.82
CA ARG A 178 24.64 4.60 1.07
C ARG A 178 25.73 4.40 2.11
N ALA A 179 26.81 5.18 2.03
CA ALA A 179 27.90 5.12 2.99
C ALA A 179 27.39 5.49 4.40
N ARG A 180 26.55 6.53 4.51
CA ARG A 180 25.96 6.95 5.78
C ARG A 180 25.00 5.92 6.34
N GLU A 181 24.13 5.38 5.50
CA GLU A 181 23.20 4.32 5.88
C GLU A 181 23.92 3.06 6.35
N SER A 182 25.17 2.84 5.97
CA SER A 182 25.98 1.69 6.40
C SER A 182 26.68 1.91 7.75
N ASP A 183 26.64 3.13 8.30
CA ASP A 183 27.25 3.47 9.59
C ASP A 183 26.38 3.01 10.78
N TYR A 184 26.93 2.12 11.61
CA TYR A 184 26.25 1.61 12.80
C TYR A 184 25.95 2.67 13.85
N ALA A 185 26.83 3.67 14.03
CA ALA A 185 26.62 4.73 15.01
C ALA A 185 25.46 5.62 14.58
N TRP A 186 25.37 5.92 13.29
CA TRP A 186 24.24 6.65 12.70
C TRP A 186 22.93 5.88 12.86
N ARG A 187 22.92 4.58 12.53
CA ARG A 187 21.74 3.72 12.72
C ARG A 187 21.30 3.69 14.19
N GLY A 188 22.25 3.61 15.12
CA GLY A 188 21.97 3.63 16.56
C GLY A 188 21.35 4.95 17.03
N ALA A 189 21.88 6.08 16.56
CA ALA A 189 21.31 7.41 16.85
C ALA A 189 19.89 7.54 16.29
N LEU A 190 19.68 7.13 15.04
CA LEU A 190 18.37 7.13 14.38
C LEU A 190 17.35 6.29 15.16
N LEU A 191 17.71 5.06 15.56
CA LEU A 191 16.82 4.18 16.31
C LEU A 191 16.41 4.79 17.65
N GLY A 192 17.36 5.36 18.39
CA GLY A 192 17.08 6.05 19.64
C GLY A 192 16.17 7.27 19.44
N GLU A 193 16.34 7.99 18.34
CA GLU A 193 15.45 9.10 17.99
C GLU A 193 14.02 8.64 17.68
N VAL A 194 13.86 7.59 16.86
CA VAL A 194 12.55 7.00 16.54
C VAL A 194 11.77 6.64 17.81
N GLU A 195 12.42 5.95 18.76
CA GLU A 195 11.78 5.57 20.03
C GLU A 195 11.34 6.78 20.85
N ASN A 196 12.17 7.83 20.89
CA ASN A 196 11.87 9.07 21.61
C ASN A 196 10.72 9.84 20.96
N GLN A 197 10.72 9.98 19.64
CA GLN A 197 9.71 10.75 18.90
C GLN A 197 8.35 10.04 18.92
N ALA A 198 8.33 8.70 18.77
CA ALA A 198 7.12 7.91 18.90
C ALA A 198 6.48 8.08 20.29
N ARG A 199 7.30 8.00 21.36
CA ARG A 199 6.83 8.20 22.73
C ARG A 199 6.31 9.62 22.97
N ALA A 200 7.03 10.63 22.48
CA ALA A 200 6.68 12.04 22.69
C ALA A 200 5.36 12.44 22.01
N ARG A 201 5.04 11.85 20.85
CA ARG A 201 3.83 12.16 20.08
C ARG A 201 2.65 11.23 20.35
N GLY A 202 2.88 10.14 21.08
CA GLY A 202 1.88 9.07 21.20
C GLY A 202 1.59 8.39 19.86
N TRP A 203 2.53 8.44 18.92
CA TRP A 203 2.44 7.80 17.62
C TRP A 203 3.04 6.40 17.66
N SER A 204 2.61 5.56 16.74
CA SER A 204 3.30 4.29 16.50
C SER A 204 4.74 4.57 16.02
N SER A 205 5.71 3.73 16.42
CA SER A 205 7.06 3.81 15.85
C SER A 205 7.08 3.49 14.35
N GLU A 206 5.99 2.91 13.83
CA GLU A 206 5.76 2.56 12.43
C GLU A 206 5.81 3.79 11.51
N ASN A 207 5.33 4.95 11.99
CA ASN A 207 5.34 6.22 11.26
C ASN A 207 6.74 6.70 10.86
N PHE A 208 7.77 6.18 11.50
CA PHE A 208 9.17 6.59 11.29
C PHE A 208 9.99 5.57 10.49
N SER A 209 9.31 4.65 9.79
CA SER A 209 9.94 3.60 8.98
C SER A 209 10.86 4.14 7.90
N TYR A 210 12.07 3.59 7.83
CA TYR A 210 13.08 4.01 6.86
C TYR A 210 13.29 2.97 5.75
N GLY A 211 13.07 3.38 4.51
CA GLY A 211 13.20 2.55 3.31
C GLY A 211 13.67 3.35 2.11
N SER A 212 14.18 2.65 1.10
CA SER A 212 14.70 3.29 -0.10
C SER A 212 13.94 2.89 -1.35
N THR A 213 13.63 3.91 -2.15
CA THR A 213 13.13 3.79 -3.51
C THR A 213 14.30 4.06 -4.45
N PRO A 214 14.77 3.07 -5.22
CA PRO A 214 15.84 3.26 -6.19
C PRO A 214 15.49 4.32 -7.24
N PHE A 215 16.50 5.01 -7.77
CA PHE A 215 16.29 6.04 -8.80
C PHE A 215 15.58 5.49 -10.04
N ALA A 216 15.93 4.28 -10.49
CA ALA A 216 15.26 3.63 -11.61
C ALA A 216 13.75 3.43 -11.38
N SER A 217 13.37 3.10 -10.15
CA SER A 217 11.96 2.91 -9.76
C SER A 217 11.21 4.22 -9.71
N TRP A 218 11.86 5.27 -9.18
CA TRP A 218 11.34 6.63 -9.24
C TRP A 218 11.13 7.08 -10.69
N VAL A 219 12.11 6.87 -11.59
CA VAL A 219 11.99 7.16 -13.03
C VAL A 219 10.84 6.38 -13.66
N ALA A 220 10.67 5.11 -13.30
CA ALA A 220 9.59 4.27 -13.82
C ALA A 220 8.19 4.84 -13.50
N VAL A 221 8.01 5.55 -12.38
CA VAL A 221 6.74 6.22 -12.05
C VAL A 221 6.42 7.32 -13.06
N PHE A 222 7.40 8.16 -13.41
CA PHE A 222 7.22 9.24 -14.39
C PHE A 222 7.04 8.70 -15.81
N VAL A 223 7.87 7.75 -16.23
CA VAL A 223 7.82 7.20 -17.59
C VAL A 223 6.50 6.48 -17.88
N GLN A 224 5.89 5.85 -16.86
CA GLN A 224 4.62 5.14 -17.02
C GLN A 224 3.38 6.05 -16.90
N CYS A 225 3.55 7.34 -16.58
CA CYS A 225 2.48 8.29 -16.36
C CYS A 225 2.77 9.62 -17.09
N ASP A 226 2.37 9.71 -18.36
CA ASP A 226 2.69 10.86 -19.22
C ASP A 226 2.23 12.20 -18.62
N GLU A 227 1.03 12.30 -18.07
CA GLU A 227 0.55 13.55 -17.44
C GLU A 227 1.43 14.02 -16.28
N LEU A 228 1.95 13.09 -15.49
CA LEU A 228 2.86 13.38 -14.38
C LEU A 228 4.22 13.85 -14.91
N ARG A 229 4.73 13.16 -15.93
CA ARG A 229 6.01 13.52 -16.58
C ARG A 229 5.94 14.90 -17.23
N GLU A 230 4.85 15.23 -17.92
CA GLU A 230 4.65 16.57 -18.48
C GLU A 230 4.53 17.63 -17.39
N ARG A 231 3.79 17.36 -16.30
CA ARG A 231 3.77 18.27 -15.15
C ARG A 231 5.16 18.52 -14.56
N ALA A 232 5.99 17.49 -14.48
CA ALA A 232 7.34 17.63 -13.93
C ALA A 232 8.23 18.57 -14.75
N LYS A 233 8.04 18.60 -16.08
CA LYS A 233 8.77 19.49 -17.00
C LYS A 233 8.41 20.96 -16.82
N THR A 234 7.20 21.29 -16.36
CA THR A 234 6.74 22.70 -16.22
C THR A 234 6.88 23.26 -14.81
N LEU A 235 7.44 22.52 -13.85
CA LEU A 235 7.52 22.97 -12.46
C LEU A 235 8.29 24.30 -12.30
N GLU A 236 9.41 24.47 -12.99
CA GLU A 236 10.19 25.72 -12.94
C GLU A 236 9.42 26.87 -13.57
N GLU A 237 8.89 26.68 -14.78
CA GLU A 237 8.16 27.71 -15.53
C GLU A 237 6.90 28.19 -14.82
N ASP A 238 6.19 27.27 -14.15
CA ASP A 238 4.96 27.55 -13.40
C ASP A 238 5.21 28.07 -11.97
N ASP A 239 6.48 28.23 -11.55
CA ASP A 239 6.90 28.51 -10.17
C ASP A 239 6.24 27.53 -9.15
N LEU A 240 6.31 26.23 -9.42
CA LEU A 240 5.75 25.18 -8.58
C LEU A 240 6.80 24.32 -7.89
N LYS A 241 6.40 23.73 -6.77
CA LYS A 241 7.25 22.86 -5.96
C LYS A 241 7.04 21.39 -6.25
N TYR A 242 8.13 20.65 -6.17
CA TYR A 242 8.17 19.22 -5.91
C TYR A 242 8.39 18.99 -4.41
N VAL A 243 7.43 18.35 -3.73
CA VAL A 243 7.47 18.14 -2.28
C VAL A 243 7.56 16.67 -1.94
N VAL A 244 8.32 16.31 -0.91
CA VAL A 244 8.34 14.96 -0.34
C VAL A 244 7.96 15.02 1.13
N PHE A 245 6.84 14.38 1.47
CA PHE A 245 6.40 14.17 2.85
C PHE A 245 7.02 12.87 3.37
N GLY A 246 7.72 12.97 4.50
CA GLY A 246 8.62 11.92 4.99
C GLY A 246 9.82 11.79 4.06
N SER A 247 10.55 12.89 3.88
CA SER A 247 11.65 12.98 2.91
C SER A 247 12.88 12.16 3.30
N SER A 248 12.91 11.60 4.51
CA SER A 248 13.94 10.68 4.92
C SER A 248 15.32 11.36 4.83
N ALA A 249 16.37 10.65 4.43
CA ALA A 249 17.70 11.23 4.19
C ALA A 249 17.79 12.04 2.87
N GLY A 250 16.67 12.31 2.19
CA GLY A 250 16.59 13.23 1.06
C GLY A 250 16.61 12.59 -0.33
N TRP A 251 16.69 11.26 -0.44
CA TRP A 251 16.76 10.51 -1.71
C TRP A 251 15.84 11.05 -2.82
N LEU A 252 14.53 11.08 -2.57
CA LEU A 252 13.53 11.48 -3.57
C LEU A 252 13.59 12.97 -3.91
N VAL A 253 14.06 13.80 -2.98
CA VAL A 253 14.28 15.23 -3.20
C VAL A 253 15.49 15.44 -4.10
N PHE A 254 16.58 14.69 -3.87
CA PHE A 254 17.77 14.74 -4.72
C PHE A 254 17.51 14.24 -6.14
N TYR A 255 16.72 13.18 -6.30
CA TYR A 255 16.30 12.70 -7.62
C TYR A 255 15.59 13.81 -8.41
N ALA A 256 14.62 14.49 -7.78
CA ALA A 256 13.90 15.58 -8.40
C ALA A 256 14.79 16.79 -8.67
N ALA A 257 15.62 17.22 -7.70
CA ALA A 257 16.45 18.41 -7.84
C ALA A 257 17.54 18.30 -8.91
N THR A 258 18.05 17.08 -9.14
CA THR A 258 19.05 16.80 -10.17
C THR A 258 18.42 16.50 -11.53
N THR A 259 17.22 15.92 -11.55
CA THR A 259 16.49 15.62 -12.79
C THR A 259 15.74 16.86 -13.30
N PHE A 260 14.86 17.46 -12.50
CA PHE A 260 14.04 18.62 -12.85
C PHE A 260 14.77 19.92 -12.54
N ARG A 261 15.77 20.26 -13.36
CA ARG A 261 16.60 21.45 -13.16
C ARG A 261 15.72 22.68 -12.93
N GLY A 262 16.07 23.49 -11.93
CA GLY A 262 15.38 24.74 -11.61
C GLY A 262 14.10 24.58 -10.76
N ALA A 263 13.50 23.39 -10.72
CA ALA A 263 12.35 23.12 -9.88
C ALA A 263 12.67 23.32 -8.39
N ARG A 264 11.76 23.99 -7.68
CA ARG A 264 11.83 24.13 -6.22
C ARG A 264 11.51 22.78 -5.58
N CYS A 265 12.44 22.23 -4.82
CA CYS A 265 12.29 20.93 -4.20
C CYS A 265 12.30 21.06 -2.68
N GLU A 266 11.28 20.52 -2.01
CA GLU A 266 11.19 20.54 -0.54
C GLU A 266 11.04 19.14 0.04
N GLY A 267 11.76 18.87 1.13
CA GLY A 267 11.63 17.64 1.91
C GLY A 267 11.23 17.94 3.34
N PHE A 268 10.14 17.31 3.81
CA PHE A 268 9.71 17.37 5.20
C PHE A 268 10.05 16.09 5.93
N GLU A 269 10.86 16.20 6.98
CA GLU A 269 11.31 15.08 7.80
C GLU A 269 11.30 15.49 9.27
N ILE A 270 10.72 14.66 10.13
CA ILE A 270 10.55 14.97 11.55
C ILE A 270 11.74 14.51 12.39
N LEU A 271 12.51 13.54 11.89
CA LEU A 271 13.72 13.05 12.55
C LEU A 271 14.92 13.94 12.19
N GLU A 272 15.52 14.56 13.19
CA GLU A 272 16.69 15.42 13.06
C GLU A 272 17.88 14.66 12.48
N THR A 273 18.07 13.38 12.85
CA THR A 273 19.17 12.56 12.31
C THR A 273 19.08 12.43 10.79
N LEU A 274 17.88 12.28 10.24
CA LEU A 274 17.65 12.16 8.80
C LEU A 274 17.74 13.52 8.10
N HIS A 275 17.12 14.56 8.69
CA HIS A 275 17.20 15.93 8.18
C HIS A 275 18.64 16.46 8.11
N ALA A 276 19.42 16.28 9.19
CA ALA A 276 20.80 16.71 9.25
C ALA A 276 21.66 15.96 8.21
N THR A 277 21.36 14.68 7.97
CA THR A 277 22.02 13.89 6.92
C THR A 277 21.71 14.46 5.54
N ALA A 278 20.43 14.71 5.23
CA ALA A 278 20.03 15.29 3.96
C ALA A 278 20.66 16.67 3.72
N SER A 279 20.66 17.52 4.77
CA SER A 279 21.26 18.85 4.72
C SER A 279 22.77 18.81 4.48
N HIS A 280 23.48 17.86 5.11
CA HIS A 280 24.91 17.66 4.92
C HIS A 280 25.26 17.23 3.49
N VAL A 281 24.53 16.24 2.95
CA VAL A 281 24.74 15.76 1.58
C VAL A 281 24.46 16.86 0.57
N LEU A 282 23.42 17.67 0.79
CA LEU A 282 23.13 18.83 -0.05
C LEU A 282 24.30 19.83 -0.05
N GLU A 283 24.81 20.21 1.12
CA GLU A 283 25.93 21.14 1.23
C GLU A 283 27.18 20.60 0.52
N GLY A 284 27.49 19.32 0.73
CA GLY A 284 28.61 18.63 0.07
C GLY A 284 28.49 18.65 -1.45
N ALA A 285 27.29 18.36 -1.96
CA ALA A 285 27.02 18.36 -3.40
C ALA A 285 27.07 19.76 -4.01
N GLU A 286 26.51 20.78 -3.34
CA GLU A 286 26.59 22.18 -3.79
C GLU A 286 28.02 22.68 -3.87
N LYS A 287 28.84 22.34 -2.86
CA LYS A 287 30.26 22.66 -2.82
C LYS A 287 31.02 21.98 -3.97
N LYS A 288 30.74 20.70 -4.23
CA LYS A 288 31.38 19.94 -5.32
C LYS A 288 30.96 20.45 -6.70
N ALA A 289 29.69 20.80 -6.85
CA ALA A 289 29.11 21.27 -8.11
C ALA A 289 29.37 22.76 -8.38
N CYS A 290 29.94 23.49 -7.42
CA CYS A 290 30.12 24.95 -7.46
C CYS A 290 28.83 25.70 -7.83
N LYS A 291 27.67 25.19 -7.41
CA LYS A 291 26.35 25.77 -7.69
C LYS A 291 25.38 25.47 -6.54
N LYS A 292 24.39 26.33 -6.36
CA LYS A 292 23.27 26.09 -5.45
C LYS A 292 22.18 25.27 -6.14
N PHE A 293 21.57 24.35 -5.39
CA PHE A 293 20.34 23.70 -5.80
C PHE A 293 19.15 24.44 -5.19
N ASN A 294 18.00 24.42 -5.87
CA ASN A 294 16.77 25.00 -5.36
C ASN A 294 16.07 24.01 -4.42
N VAL A 295 16.77 23.61 -3.35
CA VAL A 295 16.36 22.56 -2.42
C VAL A 295 16.26 23.12 -1.01
N ASN A 296 15.19 22.76 -0.31
CA ASN A 296 14.99 23.09 1.09
C ASN A 296 14.56 21.86 1.90
N PHE A 297 15.35 21.48 2.91
CA PHE A 297 14.99 20.42 3.86
C PHE A 297 14.46 21.03 5.16
N CYS A 298 13.26 20.64 5.54
CA CYS A 298 12.56 21.13 6.73
C CYS A 298 12.55 20.04 7.80
N ASN A 299 13.21 20.28 8.95
CA ASN A 299 13.02 19.45 10.14
C ASN A 299 11.68 19.83 10.81
N ALA A 300 10.59 19.27 10.32
CA ALA A 300 9.25 19.67 10.73
C ALA A 300 8.22 18.57 10.51
N ASP A 301 7.09 18.68 11.21
CA ASP A 301 5.89 17.92 10.89
C ASP A 301 5.35 18.39 9.53
N MET A 302 5.22 17.46 8.59
CA MET A 302 4.69 17.71 7.25
C MET A 302 3.29 18.33 7.25
N LEU A 303 2.48 18.09 8.29
CA LEU A 303 1.14 18.67 8.41
C LEU A 303 1.16 20.19 8.61
N SER A 304 2.30 20.74 9.06
CA SER A 304 2.51 22.19 9.22
C SER A 304 2.88 22.92 7.92
N SER A 305 3.18 22.18 6.85
CA SER A 305 3.57 22.77 5.55
C SER A 305 2.41 23.45 4.84
N SER A 306 2.71 24.44 3.98
CA SER A 306 1.73 25.02 3.06
C SER A 306 1.75 24.27 1.73
N LEU A 307 0.57 23.98 1.16
CA LEU A 307 0.45 23.29 -0.12
C LEU A 307 0.05 24.19 -1.32
N CYS A 308 0.01 25.50 -1.13
CA CYS A 308 -0.54 26.45 -2.12
C CYS A 308 0.23 26.50 -3.45
N ASP A 309 1.53 26.26 -3.44
CA ASP A 309 2.44 26.33 -4.59
C ASP A 309 3.03 24.97 -4.97
N VAL A 310 2.39 23.89 -4.54
CA VAL A 310 2.83 22.52 -4.83
C VAL A 310 2.27 22.05 -6.17
N GLY A 311 3.15 21.58 -7.05
CA GLY A 311 2.81 20.99 -8.35
C GLY A 311 2.82 19.45 -8.31
N ILE A 312 3.79 18.87 -7.61
CA ILE A 312 3.91 17.42 -7.38
C ILE A 312 4.26 17.20 -5.92
N ILE A 313 3.59 16.26 -5.27
CA ILE A 313 3.93 15.81 -3.92
C ILE A 313 4.07 14.29 -3.87
N VAL A 314 5.07 13.80 -3.15
CA VAL A 314 5.29 12.38 -2.91
C VAL A 314 5.07 12.08 -1.44
N LEU A 315 4.23 11.09 -1.16
CA LEU A 315 3.96 10.60 0.19
C LEU A 315 4.75 9.33 0.41
N THR A 316 5.64 9.28 1.42
CA THR A 316 6.31 8.05 1.84
C THR A 316 5.46 7.24 2.82
N SER A 317 4.18 7.08 2.48
CA SER A 317 3.10 6.69 3.41
C SER A 317 3.03 5.22 3.79
N MET A 318 3.90 4.37 3.24
CA MET A 318 3.73 2.91 3.25
C MET A 318 3.53 2.33 4.66
N CYS A 319 4.21 2.92 5.65
CA CYS A 319 4.17 2.51 7.05
C CYS A 319 3.52 3.54 7.97
N TRP A 320 2.92 4.62 7.43
CA TRP A 320 2.15 5.53 8.27
C TRP A 320 0.88 4.83 8.77
N ASP A 321 0.60 5.00 10.06
CA ASP A 321 -0.66 4.61 10.64
C ASP A 321 -1.81 5.43 10.05
N ASP A 322 -3.03 4.93 10.27
CA ASP A 322 -4.21 5.51 9.63
C ASP A 322 -4.50 6.93 10.16
N ALA A 323 -4.14 7.25 11.41
CA ALA A 323 -4.36 8.59 11.96
C ALA A 323 -3.49 9.65 11.25
N VAL A 324 -2.20 9.39 11.08
CA VAL A 324 -1.30 10.29 10.34
C VAL A 324 -1.70 10.35 8.88
N TYR A 325 -2.01 9.20 8.28
CA TYR A 325 -2.35 9.13 6.87
C TYR A 325 -3.66 9.86 6.56
N ASP A 326 -4.73 9.64 7.34
CA ASP A 326 -6.01 10.33 7.17
C ASP A 326 -5.85 11.85 7.31
N ALA A 327 -5.05 12.32 8.27
CA ALA A 327 -4.75 13.74 8.41
C ALA A 327 -4.06 14.33 7.18
N VAL A 328 -3.14 13.59 6.56
CA VAL A 328 -2.51 13.99 5.29
C VAL A 328 -3.54 13.99 4.15
N LEU A 329 -4.41 12.97 4.06
CA LEU A 329 -5.44 12.91 3.02
C LEU A 329 -6.40 14.10 3.11
N GLU A 330 -6.82 14.50 4.31
CA GLU A 330 -7.65 15.70 4.51
C GLU A 330 -6.88 16.97 4.11
N LYS A 331 -5.64 17.12 4.57
CA LYS A 331 -4.79 18.27 4.21
C LYS A 331 -4.65 18.42 2.68
N LEU A 332 -4.38 17.31 1.97
CA LEU A 332 -4.31 17.31 0.52
C LEU A 332 -5.66 17.69 -0.12
N ALA A 333 -6.76 17.19 0.43
CA ALA A 333 -8.10 17.49 -0.09
C ALA A 333 -8.51 18.95 0.12
N GLU A 334 -8.02 19.60 1.18
CA GLU A 334 -8.35 20.98 1.55
C GLU A 334 -7.41 22.02 0.92
N GLU A 335 -6.11 21.78 0.95
CA GLU A 335 -5.11 22.81 0.64
C GLU A 335 -4.44 22.65 -0.73
N LEU A 336 -4.37 21.43 -1.28
CA LEU A 336 -3.66 21.20 -2.54
C LEU A 336 -4.45 21.79 -3.72
N ARG A 337 -3.78 22.57 -4.57
CA ARG A 337 -4.39 23.20 -5.75
C ARG A 337 -4.82 22.19 -6.81
N ALA A 338 -5.92 22.48 -7.50
CA ALA A 338 -6.33 21.75 -8.69
C ALA A 338 -5.20 21.72 -9.75
N GLY A 339 -5.04 20.57 -10.38
CA GLY A 339 -3.98 20.30 -11.36
C GLY A 339 -2.64 19.84 -10.77
N ALA A 340 -2.48 19.82 -9.45
CA ALA A 340 -1.33 19.21 -8.77
C ALA A 340 -1.45 17.68 -8.74
N PHE A 341 -0.31 17.01 -8.57
CA PHE A 341 -0.21 15.55 -8.56
C PHE A 341 0.29 15.02 -7.22
N VAL A 342 -0.24 13.87 -6.81
CA VAL A 342 0.18 13.13 -5.62
C VAL A 342 0.70 11.76 -6.06
N ILE A 343 1.93 11.43 -5.68
CA ILE A 343 2.51 10.09 -5.83
C ILE A 343 2.48 9.42 -4.46
N ASP A 344 1.89 8.24 -4.38
CA ASP A 344 1.72 7.51 -3.12
C ASP A 344 2.02 6.02 -3.30
N TYR A 345 2.49 5.36 -2.23
CA TYR A 345 2.63 3.91 -2.13
C TYR A 345 1.28 3.24 -1.80
N ARG A 346 0.30 4.02 -1.34
CA ARG A 346 -1.07 3.59 -0.98
C ARG A 346 -2.12 4.19 -1.92
N GLY A 347 -3.24 3.49 -2.08
CA GLY A 347 -4.32 3.86 -3.02
C GLY A 347 -5.49 4.60 -2.38
N ASN A 348 -5.47 4.86 -1.07
CA ASN A 348 -6.64 5.34 -0.33
C ASN A 348 -7.11 6.74 -0.74
N LEU A 349 -6.25 7.56 -1.36
CA LEU A 349 -6.65 8.86 -1.88
C LEU A 349 -7.77 8.77 -2.94
N ALA A 350 -7.97 7.58 -3.56
CA ALA A 350 -9.10 7.28 -4.43
C ALA A 350 -10.47 7.43 -3.74
N GLN A 351 -10.52 7.38 -2.41
CA GLN A 351 -11.75 7.57 -1.63
C GLN A 351 -12.16 9.04 -1.51
N LYS A 352 -11.26 9.97 -1.88
CA LYS A 352 -11.53 11.41 -1.90
C LYS A 352 -12.00 11.81 -3.31
N ASP A 353 -13.23 12.30 -3.41
CA ASP A 353 -13.88 12.74 -4.65
C ASP A 353 -13.15 13.87 -5.41
N LYS A 354 -12.26 14.57 -4.71
CA LYS A 354 -11.42 15.63 -5.28
C LYS A 354 -10.18 15.13 -6.03
N PHE A 355 -9.94 13.83 -6.09
CA PHE A 355 -8.77 13.24 -6.73
C PHE A 355 -9.16 12.21 -7.78
N ALA A 356 -8.49 12.28 -8.94
CA ALA A 356 -8.60 11.29 -9.99
C ALA A 356 -7.32 10.44 -10.03
N LEU A 357 -7.45 9.12 -9.98
CA LEU A 357 -6.34 8.21 -10.24
C LEU A 357 -5.96 8.30 -11.73
N VAL A 358 -4.70 8.63 -12.02
CA VAL A 358 -4.15 8.76 -13.37
C VAL A 358 -3.11 7.69 -13.71
N SER A 359 -2.52 7.05 -12.71
CA SER A 359 -1.66 5.89 -12.93
C SER A 359 -2.48 4.70 -13.41
N LYS A 360 -1.93 3.92 -14.36
CA LYS A 360 -2.49 2.64 -14.79
C LYS A 360 -2.32 1.58 -13.68
N ASP A 361 -3.22 0.62 -13.61
CA ASP A 361 -3.18 -0.49 -12.62
C ASP A 361 -1.86 -1.29 -12.64
N SER A 362 -1.13 -1.24 -13.75
CA SER A 362 0.16 -1.91 -13.94
C SER A 362 1.37 -1.14 -13.41
N LEU A 363 1.21 0.06 -12.85
CA LEU A 363 2.34 0.87 -12.38
C LEU A 363 2.97 0.19 -11.14
N ARG A 364 4.01 -0.59 -11.41
CA ARG A 364 4.81 -1.29 -10.40
C ARG A 364 6.29 -1.07 -10.66
N ALA A 365 7.06 -0.92 -9.59
CA ALA A 365 8.51 -0.84 -9.66
C ALA A 365 9.15 -1.38 -8.36
N PRO A 366 10.40 -1.87 -8.41
CA PRO A 366 11.04 -2.46 -7.23
C PRO A 366 11.44 -1.39 -6.19
N VAL A 367 11.28 -1.68 -4.91
CA VAL A 367 11.81 -0.89 -3.78
C VAL A 367 12.52 -1.81 -2.80
N SER A 368 13.23 -1.27 -1.80
CA SER A 368 14.08 -2.10 -0.92
C SER A 368 13.32 -3.16 -0.11
N TRP A 369 12.01 -3.02 0.03
CA TRP A 369 11.14 -3.99 0.70
C TRP A 369 10.21 -4.78 -0.24
N ASN A 370 10.04 -4.36 -1.50
CA ASN A 370 9.06 -4.96 -2.42
C ASN A 370 9.48 -4.82 -3.91
N PRO A 371 9.95 -5.89 -4.60
CA PRO A 371 10.26 -5.89 -6.04
C PRO A 371 9.10 -5.51 -6.99
N GLY A 372 7.85 -5.57 -6.54
CA GLY A 372 6.66 -5.25 -7.32
C GLY A 372 5.79 -4.18 -6.67
N GLN A 373 6.40 -3.21 -5.98
CA GLN A 373 5.68 -2.15 -5.28
C GLN A 373 4.79 -1.38 -6.26
N ARG A 374 3.49 -1.38 -5.98
CA ARG A 374 2.53 -0.55 -6.71
C ARG A 374 2.71 0.89 -6.26
N PHE A 375 2.69 1.81 -7.22
CA PHE A 375 2.58 3.24 -6.93
C PHE A 375 1.29 3.76 -7.54
N TYR A 376 0.68 4.69 -6.84
CA TYR A 376 -0.53 5.37 -7.26
C TYR A 376 -0.18 6.81 -7.56
N VAL A 377 -0.63 7.29 -8.72
CA VAL A 377 -0.50 8.69 -9.09
C VAL A 377 -1.90 9.26 -9.21
N PHE A 378 -2.18 10.28 -8.41
CA PHE A 378 -3.44 11.00 -8.41
C PHE A 378 -3.25 12.42 -8.91
N LYS A 379 -4.27 12.96 -9.56
CA LYS A 379 -4.37 14.37 -9.93
C LYS A 379 -5.50 15.01 -9.13
N LYS A 380 -5.21 16.15 -8.51
CA LYS A 380 -6.22 16.98 -7.84
C LYS A 380 -7.12 17.62 -8.90
N VAL A 381 -8.42 17.33 -8.85
CA VAL A 381 -9.39 17.80 -9.88
C VAL A 381 -10.33 18.89 -9.38
N ALA A 382 -10.54 19.02 -8.07
CA ALA A 382 -11.43 20.00 -7.46
C ALA A 382 -10.89 20.54 -6.14
#